data_AF-J8F999-F1
#
_entry.id   AF-J8F999-F1
#
_cell.length_a   1.000
_cell.length_b   1.000
_cell.length_c   1.000
_cell.angle_alpha   90.00
_cell.angle_beta   90.00
_cell.angle_gamma   90.00
#
_symmetry.space_group_name_H-M   'P 1'
#
loop_
_entity.id
_entity.type
_entity.pdbx_description
1 polymer ?
#
loop_
_entity_poly.entity_id
_entity_poly.type
_entity_poly.pdbx_seq_one_letter_code
_entity_poly.pdbx_strand_id
1 'polypeptide(L)' 'MNLSIFDELELFSKEVQRHMSPNALEQLVKNVGFVTRESKYRTQD' A
#
# COMPACT_ATOMS: atom_id res chain seq x y z
N MET A 1 -16.17 8.56 -18.05
CA MET A 1 -16.13 7.40 -17.13
C MET A 1 -15.90 7.95 -15.74
N ASN A 2 -16.83 7.75 -14.82
CA ASN A 2 -16.57 8.00 -13.40
C ASN A 2 -15.78 6.77 -12.93
N LEU A 3 -14.46 6.92 -12.72
CA LEU A 3 -13.68 5.83 -12.15
C LEU A 3 -14.26 5.52 -10.77
N SER A 4 -14.35 4.24 -10.43
CA SER A 4 -14.60 3.88 -9.04
C SER A 4 -13.45 4.44 -8.21
N ILE A 5 -13.74 4.83 -6.96
CA ILE A 5 -12.69 5.23 -6.00
C ILE A 5 -11.60 4.14 -5.93
N PHE A 6 -11.98 2.87 -6.09
CA PHE A 6 -11.03 1.77 -6.14
C PHE A 6 -10.07 1.86 -7.33
N ASP A 7 -10.57 2.18 -8.52
CA ASP A 7 -9.77 2.29 -9.74
C ASP A 7 -8.77 3.47 -9.63
N GLU A 8 -9.19 4.58 -9.02
CA GLU A 8 -8.31 5.72 -8.75
C GLU A 8 -7.20 5.39 -7.75
N LEU A 9 -7.53 4.65 -6.68
CA LEU A 9 -6.54 4.19 -5.70
C LEU A 9 -5.57 3.17 -6.31
N GLU A 10 -6.04 2.33 -7.21
CA GLU A 10 -5.16 1.38 -7.92
C GLU A 10 -4.15 2.12 -8.79
N LEU A 11 -4.60 3.13 -9.55
CA LEU A 11 -3.72 3.98 -10.37
C LEU A 11 -2.70 4.72 -9.49
N PHE A 12 -3.15 5.28 -8.37
CA PHE A 12 -2.27 5.93 -7.40
C PHE A 12 -1.20 4.97 -6.87
N SER A 13 -1.56 3.73 -6.53
CA SER A 13 -0.59 2.73 -6.05
C SER A 13 0.50 2.41 -7.08
N LYS A 14 0.12 2.33 -8.36
CA LYS A 14 1.05 2.06 -9.48
C LYS A 14 2.03 3.22 -9.68
N GLU A 15 1.56 4.44 -9.53
CA GLU A 15 2.39 5.64 -9.65
C GLU A 15 3.40 5.73 -8.49
N VAL A 16 2.94 5.48 -7.26
CA VAL A 16 3.83 5.41 -6.08
C VAL A 16 4.91 4.33 -6.26
N GLN A 17 4.56 3.15 -6.75
CA GLN A 17 5.52 2.06 -7.00
C GLN A 17 6.52 2.39 -8.12
N ARG A 18 6.10 3.11 -9.17
CA ARG A 18 7.01 3.52 -10.25
C ARG A 18 8.02 4.57 -9.82
N HIS A 19 7.61 5.48 -8.94
CA HIS A 19 8.42 6.64 -8.56
C HIS A 19 9.19 6.45 -7.26
N MET A 20 8.83 5.50 -6.41
CA MET A 20 9.56 5.22 -5.18
C MET A 20 10.50 4.02 -5.32
N SER A 21 11.70 4.17 -4.77
CA SER A 21 12.60 3.04 -4.57
C SER A 21 12.07 2.14 -3.44
N PRO A 22 12.41 0.83 -3.45
CA PRO A 22 12.00 -0.09 -2.38
C PRO A 22 12.38 0.40 -0.97
N ASN A 23 13.52 1.07 -0.83
CA ASN A 23 13.95 1.66 0.44
C ASN A 23 13.05 2.84 0.87
N ALA A 24 12.65 3.70 -0.06
CA ALA A 24 11.71 4.80 0.25
C ALA A 24 10.34 4.26 0.68
N LEU A 25 9.86 3.18 0.06
CA LEU A 25 8.64 2.48 0.47
C LEU A 25 8.79 1.88 1.87
N GLU A 26 9.93 1.25 2.18
CA GLU A 26 10.18 0.68 3.51
C GLU A 26 10.25 1.77 4.60
N GLN A 27 10.88 2.91 4.31
CA GLN A 27 10.88 4.07 5.20
C GLN A 27 9.47 4.65 5.38
N LEU A 28 8.67 4.73 4.31
CA LEU A 28 7.28 5.17 4.38
C LEU A 28 6.44 4.24 5.27
N VAL A 29 6.58 2.92 5.09
CA VAL A 29 5.91 1.90 5.89
C VAL A 29 6.26 2.04 7.37
N LYS A 30 7.55 2.25 7.69
CA LYS A 30 8.02 2.48 9.06
C LYS A 30 7.49 3.79 9.65
N ASN A 31 7.53 4.88 8.88
CA ASN A 31 7.13 6.22 9.36
C ASN A 31 5.63 6.37 9.54
N VAL A 32 4.83 5.77 8.65
CA VAL A 32 3.36 5.79 8.74
C VAL A 32 2.86 4.78 9.77
N GLY A 33 3.74 3.94 10.33
CA GLY A 33 3.35 2.91 11.28
C GLY A 33 2.50 1.82 10.63
N PHE A 34 2.67 1.59 9.32
CA PHE A 34 2.29 0.34 8.67
C PHE A 34 3.23 -0.76 9.19
N VAL A 35 3.16 -1.04 10.49
CA VAL A 35 3.65 -2.30 11.02
C VAL A 35 2.95 -3.37 10.22
N THR A 36 3.68 -4.39 9.78
CA THR A 36 3.12 -5.64 9.28
C THR A 36 2.13 -6.10 10.35
N ARG A 37 0.87 -5.69 10.23
CA ARG A 37 -0.21 -6.37 10.90
C ARG A 37 -0.20 -7.70 10.17
N GLU A 38 0.51 -8.67 10.73
CA GLU A 38 -0.07 -10.00 10.90
C GLU A 38 -1.51 -9.70 11.31
N SER A 39 -2.40 -9.76 10.33
CA SER A 39 -3.81 -9.45 10.50
C SER A 39 -4.21 -10.14 11.80
N LYS A 40 -4.81 -9.41 12.76
CA LYS A 40 -5.39 -10.05 13.95
C LYS A 40 -6.40 -11.16 13.56
N TYR A 41 -6.79 -11.18 12.28
CA TYR A 41 -7.66 -12.15 11.63
C TYR A 41 -6.90 -12.98 10.58
N ARG A 42 -5.62 -13.29 10.78
CA ARG A 42 -5.00 -14.41 10.05
C ARG A 42 -5.71 -15.67 10.54
N THR A 43 -6.85 -15.97 9.93
CA THR A 43 -7.48 -17.28 10.02
C THR A 43 -6.44 -18.27 9.52
N GLN A 44 -6.02 -19.12 10.44
CA GLN A 44 -5.14 -20.23 10.19
C GLN A 44 -5.96 -21.23 9.36
N ASP A 45 -5.71 -21.27 8.05
CA ASP A 45 -6.02 -22.45 7.23
C ASP A 45 -4.91 -23.50 7.43
#